data_AF-A0A7C6XR40-F1
#
_entry.id   AF-A0A7C6XR40-F1
#
_cell.length_a   1.000
_cell.length_b   1.000
_cell.length_c   1.000
_cell.angle_alpha   90.00
_cell.angle_beta   90.00
_cell.angle_gamma   90.00
#
_symmetry.space_group_name_H-M   'P 1'
#
loop_
_entity.id
_entity.type
_entity.pdbx_description
1 polymer ?
#
loop_
_entity_poly.entity_id
_entity_poly.type
_entity_poly.pdbx_seq_one_letter_code
_entity_poly.pdbx_strand_id
1 'polypeptide(L)'
;MKNQSLEILKLFVDTSKDGRYVIIDFKDFFDLELDTKLSKSELEVLAKDLEVNGYIEIKFINEDSICAKPTKLGFGAIEGYNRKAVESTETLLENPKNQQAKNIKTIKIFVVAFLGSLMGGALILILYLLIKFLTNK
;
A
#
# COMPACT_ATOMS: atom_id res chain seq x y z
N MET A 1 -6.22 4.89 9.53
CA MET A 1 -6.77 5.74 8.45
C MET A 1 -6.65 4.98 7.14
N LYS A 2 -7.63 5.10 6.24
CA LYS A 2 -7.50 4.62 4.86
C LYS A 2 -6.40 5.46 4.17
N ASN A 3 -5.60 4.88 3.27
CA ASN A 3 -4.50 5.60 2.58
C ASN A 3 -4.95 6.93 1.95
N GLN A 4 -6.16 6.96 1.39
CA GLN A 4 -6.74 8.13 0.73
C GLN A 4 -6.94 9.33 1.65
N SER A 5 -7.40 9.13 2.90
CA SER A 5 -7.54 10.24 3.86
C SER A 5 -6.18 10.87 4.18
N LEU A 6 -5.11 10.07 4.15
CA LEU A 6 -3.76 10.50 4.47
C LEU A 6 -3.11 11.25 3.30
N GLU A 7 -3.37 10.82 2.06
CA GLU A 7 -3.00 11.54 0.83
C GLU A 7 -3.66 12.92 0.76
N ILE A 8 -4.97 12.99 1.06
CA ILE A 8 -5.70 14.27 1.14
C ILE A 8 -5.14 15.16 2.24
N LEU A 9 -4.89 14.61 3.43
CA LEU A 9 -4.30 15.37 4.54
C LEU A 9 -2.91 15.91 4.16
N LYS A 10 -2.09 15.11 3.48
CA LYS A 10 -0.78 15.53 2.97
C LYS A 10 -0.92 16.72 2.04
N LEU A 11 -1.88 16.67 1.12
CA LEU A 11 -2.10 17.77 0.19
C LEU A 11 -2.51 19.06 0.92
N PHE A 12 -3.39 18.97 1.92
CA PHE A 12 -3.75 20.13 2.74
C PHE A 12 -2.53 20.70 3.50
N VAL A 13 -1.68 19.83 4.04
CA VAL A 13 -0.44 20.20 4.74
C VAL A 13 0.56 20.87 3.80
N ASP A 14 0.80 20.28 2.64
CA ASP A 14 1.77 20.77 1.65
C ASP A 14 1.33 22.12 1.04
N THR A 15 0.02 22.29 0.84
CA THR A 15 -0.53 23.54 0.28
C THR A 15 -0.62 24.64 1.35
N SER A 16 -0.84 24.28 2.61
CA SER A 16 -0.96 25.20 3.74
C SER A 16 0.41 25.58 4.31
N LYS A 17 1.08 26.55 3.68
CA LYS A 17 2.27 27.17 4.25
C LYS A 17 1.93 27.89 5.57
N ASP A 18 2.59 27.49 6.65
CA ASP A 18 2.51 28.07 8.00
C ASP A 18 1.16 27.92 8.74
N GLY A 19 0.38 26.87 8.44
CA GLY A 19 -0.90 26.62 9.13
C GLY A 19 -1.97 27.67 8.84
N ARG A 20 -1.92 28.27 7.64
CA ARG A 20 -2.94 29.19 7.13
C ARG A 20 -4.08 28.43 6.47
N TYR A 21 -5.23 29.08 6.40
CA TYR A 21 -6.34 28.57 5.60
C TYR A 21 -5.97 28.61 4.12
N VAL A 22 -6.19 27.50 3.44
CA VAL A 22 -6.01 27.35 2.00
C VAL A 22 -7.38 27.15 1.39
N ILE A 23 -7.67 27.93 0.35
CA ILE A 23 -8.86 27.72 -0.47
C ILE A 23 -8.52 26.65 -1.50
N ILE A 24 -9.37 25.65 -1.57
CA ILE A 24 -9.26 24.53 -2.48
C ILE A 24 -10.54 24.47 -3.29
N ASP A 25 -10.40 24.73 -4.58
CA ASP A 25 -11.42 24.45 -5.57
C ASP A 25 -11.40 22.96 -5.88
N PHE A 26 -12.57 22.30 -5.83
CA PHE A 26 -12.65 20.87 -6.10
C PHE A 26 -12.18 20.52 -7.52
N LYS A 27 -12.31 21.45 -8.48
CA LYS A 27 -11.83 21.28 -9.86
C LYS A 27 -10.32 21.12 -9.91
N ASP A 28 -9.59 21.99 -9.21
CA ASP A 28 -8.13 21.97 -9.15
C ASP A 28 -7.61 20.78 -8.35
N PHE A 29 -8.43 20.28 -7.41
CA PHE A 29 -8.13 19.09 -6.63
C PHE A 29 -8.06 17.80 -7.48
N PHE A 30 -8.83 17.72 -8.57
CA PHE A 30 -8.80 16.58 -9.49
C PHE A 30 -7.65 16.62 -10.50
N ASP A 31 -7.03 17.79 -10.68
CA ASP A 31 -5.87 17.98 -11.57
C ASP A 31 -4.52 17.88 -10.83
N LEU A 32 -4.53 17.92 -9.50
CA LEU A 32 -3.35 17.57 -8.68
C LEU A 32 -3.08 16.07 -8.84
N GLU A 33 -1.80 15.68 -8.95
CA GLU A 33 -1.29 14.31 -9.16
C GLU A 33 -1.64 13.32 -8.03
N LEU A 34 -2.93 13.19 -7.71
CA LEU A 34 -3.47 12.12 -6.90
C LEU A 34 -3.63 10.92 -7.84
N ASP A 35 -2.95 9.83 -7.51
CA ASP A 35 -3.14 8.53 -8.18
C ASP A 35 -4.59 8.02 -8.04
N THR A 36 -5.42 8.68 -7.24
CA THR A 36 -6.83 8.37 -7.01
C THR A 36 -7.76 9.42 -7.62
N LYS A 37 -8.53 9.01 -8.64
CA LYS A 37 -9.73 9.73 -9.09
C LYS A 37 -10.80 9.65 -8.00
N LEU A 38 -10.95 10.70 -7.22
CA LEU A 38 -12.03 10.85 -6.26
C LEU A 38 -13.19 11.61 -6.91
N SER A 39 -14.41 11.36 -6.45
CA SER A 39 -15.57 12.21 -6.75
C SER A 39 -15.67 13.34 -5.71
N LYS A 40 -16.37 14.43 -6.07
CA LYS A 40 -16.65 15.55 -5.16
C LYS A 40 -17.26 15.10 -3.82
N SER A 41 -18.24 14.20 -3.88
CA SER A 41 -18.87 13.63 -2.69
C SER A 41 -17.90 12.84 -1.81
N GLU A 42 -16.97 12.10 -2.41
CA GLU A 42 -15.97 11.35 -1.65
C GLU A 42 -14.97 12.29 -0.99
N LEU A 43 -14.58 13.36 -1.68
CA LEU A 43 -13.68 14.37 -1.11
C LEU A 43 -14.31 15.07 0.09
N GLU A 44 -15.58 15.45 0.00
CA GLU A 44 -16.32 16.07 1.10
C GLU A 44 -16.42 15.14 2.32
N VAL A 45 -16.70 13.85 2.08
CA VAL A 45 -16.77 12.84 3.15
C VAL A 45 -15.41 12.67 3.82
N LEU A 46 -14.32 12.58 3.04
CA LEU A 46 -12.97 12.42 3.57
C LEU A 46 -12.49 13.68 4.30
N ALA A 47 -12.81 14.86 3.78
CA ALA A 47 -12.50 16.13 4.44
C ALA A 47 -13.24 16.22 5.79
N LYS A 48 -14.55 15.92 5.82
CA LYS A 48 -15.32 15.87 7.08
C LYS A 48 -14.76 14.84 8.07
N ASP A 49 -14.34 13.68 7.59
CA ASP A 49 -13.69 12.67 8.44
C ASP A 49 -12.40 13.24 9.06
N LEU A 50 -11.56 13.91 8.27
CA LEU A 50 -10.34 14.56 8.77
C LEU A 50 -10.63 15.68 9.77
N GLU A 51 -11.72 16.43 9.58
CA GLU A 51 -12.17 17.46 10.51
C GLU A 51 -12.67 16.88 11.84
N VAL A 52 -13.53 15.86 11.79
CA VAL A 52 -14.05 15.18 13.00
C VAL A 52 -12.92 14.56 13.82
N ASN A 53 -11.89 14.03 13.16
CA ASN A 53 -10.71 13.49 13.83
C ASN A 53 -9.70 14.58 14.26
N GLY A 54 -9.99 15.85 14.00
CA GLY A 54 -9.19 17.00 14.46
C GLY A 54 -7.89 17.24 13.70
N TYR A 55 -7.72 16.65 12.52
CA TYR A 55 -6.51 16.84 11.69
C TYR A 55 -6.55 18.14 10.88
N ILE A 56 -7.75 18.60 10.50
CA ILE A 56 -7.97 19.86 9.78
C ILE A 56 -9.15 20.63 10.36
N GLU A 57 -9.20 21.94 10.14
CA GLU A 57 -10.37 22.80 10.33
C GLU A 57 -10.93 23.13 8.94
N ILE A 58 -12.24 22.92 8.71
CA ILE A 58 -12.86 23.22 7.42
C ILE A 58 -13.85 24.38 7.54
N LYS A 59 -13.89 25.23 6.53
CA LYS A 59 -14.99 26.17 6.28
C LYS A 59 -15.46 26.01 4.85
N PHE A 60 -16.71 25.65 4.67
CA PHE A 60 -17.34 25.60 3.35
C PHE A 60 -17.59 27.04 2.88
N ILE A 61 -17.02 27.42 1.74
CA ILE A 61 -17.18 28.76 1.15
C ILE A 61 -18.38 28.76 0.20
N ASN A 62 -18.43 27.77 -0.68
CA ASN A 62 -19.53 27.57 -1.62
C ASN A 62 -19.64 26.06 -1.94
N GLU A 63 -20.51 25.70 -2.88
CA GLU A 63 -20.67 24.29 -3.27
C GLU A 63 -19.41 23.71 -3.91
N ASP A 64 -18.54 24.51 -4.50
CA ASP A 64 -17.42 24.03 -5.33
C ASP A 64 -16.04 24.21 -4.70
N SER A 65 -15.96 24.81 -3.51
CA SER A 65 -14.71 25.13 -2.84
C SER A 65 -14.80 25.02 -1.32
N ILE A 66 -13.71 24.53 -0.74
CA ILE A 66 -13.53 24.42 0.71
C ILE A 66 -12.30 25.20 1.14
N CYS A 67 -12.40 25.81 2.32
CA CYS A 67 -11.27 26.39 3.01
C CYS A 67 -10.80 25.39 4.06
N ALA A 68 -9.59 24.87 3.93
CA ALA A 68 -9.03 23.92 4.89
C ALA A 68 -7.77 24.49 5.54
N LYS A 69 -7.63 24.26 6.83
CA LYS A 69 -6.43 24.59 7.60
C LYS A 69 -5.98 23.36 8.38
N PRO A 70 -4.77 22.82 8.16
CA PRO A 70 -4.27 21.73 8.96
C PRO A 70 -4.03 22.17 10.41
N THR A 71 -4.41 21.32 11.36
CA THR A 71 -4.12 21.52 12.77
C THR A 71 -2.70 21.05 13.09
N LYS A 72 -2.21 21.34 14.31
CA LYS A 72 -0.94 20.78 14.81
C LYS A 72 -0.93 19.24 14.74
N LEU A 73 -2.09 18.59 14.95
CA LEU A 73 -2.23 17.14 14.83
C LEU A 73 -2.11 16.68 13.37
N GLY A 74 -2.70 17.42 12.42
CA GLY A 74 -2.56 17.14 10.99
C GLY A 74 -1.12 17.19 10.52
N PHE A 75 -0.39 18.25 10.87
CA PHE A 75 1.05 18.37 10.57
C PHE A 75 1.86 17.21 11.18
N GLY A 76 1.65 16.91 12.46
CA GLY A 76 2.37 15.83 13.14
C GLY A 76 2.06 14.44 12.57
N ALA A 77 0.84 14.21 12.09
CA ALA A 77 0.47 12.95 11.44
C ALA A 77 1.23 12.73 10.12
N ILE A 78 1.38 13.78 9.30
CA ILE A 78 2.14 13.71 8.04
C ILE A 78 3.65 13.61 8.29
N GLU A 79 4.18 14.36 9.26
CA GLU A 79 5.60 14.26 9.64
C GLU A 79 5.94 12.85 10.16
N GLY A 80 5.08 12.27 11.01
CA GLY A 80 5.23 10.91 11.49
C GLY A 80 5.09 9.85 10.40
N TYR A 81 4.22 10.08 9.41
CA TYR A 81 4.09 9.22 8.23
C TYR A 81 5.36 9.26 7.37
N ASN A 82 5.87 10.46 7.07
CA ASN A 82 7.10 10.64 6.30
C ASN A 82 8.31 10.00 7.01
N ARG A 83 8.42 10.14 8.33
CA ARG A 83 9.50 9.51 9.11
C ARG A 83 9.46 7.98 9.03
N LYS A 84 8.28 7.37 9.13
CA LYS A 84 8.10 5.92 8.95
C LYS A 84 8.38 5.47 7.52
N ALA A 85 8.04 6.28 6.52
CA ALA A 85 8.37 6.01 5.12
C ALA A 85 9.90 6.06 4.86
N VAL A 86 10.61 6.97 5.53
CA VAL A 86 12.08 7.03 5.50
C VAL A 86 12.70 5.81 6.20
N GLU A 87 12.25 5.46 7.41
CA GLU A 87 12.76 4.27 8.12
C GLU A 87 12.53 2.97 7.33
N SER A 88 11.38 2.86 6.64
CA SER A 88 11.07 1.69 5.79
C SER A 88 11.87 1.67 4.48
N THR A 89 12.20 2.82 3.91
CA THR A 89 13.09 2.88 2.73
C THR A 89 14.56 2.65 3.11
N GLU A 90 15.00 3.11 4.29
CA GLU A 90 16.31 2.76 4.86
C GLU A 90 16.41 1.26 5.14
N THR A 91 15.38 0.62 5.70
CA THR A 91 15.39 -0.85 5.88
C THR A 91 15.36 -1.63 4.55
N LEU A 92 14.76 -1.07 3.49
CA LEU A 92 14.79 -1.68 2.16
C LEU A 92 16.15 -1.49 1.47
N LEU A 93 16.81 -0.35 1.69
CA LEU A 93 18.14 -0.04 1.14
C LEU A 93 19.27 -0.75 1.91
N GLU A 94 19.11 -1.00 3.21
CA GLU A 94 20.09 -1.73 4.02
C GLU A 94 20.01 -3.26 3.87
N ASN A 95 18.95 -3.82 3.26
CA ASN A 95 18.76 -5.29 3.17
C ASN A 95 18.65 -5.92 1.75
N PRO A 96 19.44 -5.55 0.73
CA PRO A 96 19.53 -6.39 -0.46
C PRO A 96 20.23 -7.73 -0.18
N LYS A 97 21.06 -7.84 0.87
CA LYS A 97 21.82 -9.06 1.20
C LYS A 97 21.07 -10.10 2.06
N ASN A 98 20.12 -9.71 2.92
CA ASN A 98 19.37 -10.67 3.74
C ASN A 98 18.17 -11.31 3.01
N GLN A 99 17.56 -10.62 2.04
CA GLN A 99 16.47 -11.21 1.27
C GLN A 99 16.97 -12.29 0.29
N GLN A 100 18.17 -12.13 -0.28
CA GLN A 100 18.79 -13.18 -1.12
C GLN A 100 19.07 -14.47 -0.33
N ALA A 101 19.53 -14.37 0.93
CA ALA A 101 19.85 -15.54 1.74
C ALA A 101 18.61 -16.40 2.11
N LYS A 102 17.43 -15.79 2.27
CA LYS A 102 16.18 -16.50 2.58
C LYS A 102 15.58 -17.15 1.32
N ASN A 103 15.62 -16.47 0.17
CA ASN A 103 15.12 -17.03 -1.09
C ASN A 103 15.94 -18.22 -1.59
N ILE A 104 17.27 -18.22 -1.41
CA ILE A 104 18.12 -19.35 -1.82
C ILE A 104 17.80 -20.62 -1.00
N LYS A 105 17.48 -20.49 0.30
CA LYS A 105 17.10 -21.64 1.13
C LYS A 105 15.74 -22.23 0.70
N THR A 106 14.77 -21.38 0.39
CA THR A 106 13.43 -21.82 -0.05
C THR A 106 13.47 -22.49 -1.43
N ILE A 107 14.24 -21.94 -2.39
CA ILE A 107 14.39 -22.54 -3.72
C ILE A 107 15.01 -23.94 -3.63
N LYS A 108 16.02 -24.14 -2.78
CA LYS A 108 16.63 -25.47 -2.58
C LYS A 108 15.63 -26.51 -2.05
N ILE A 109 14.72 -26.12 -1.14
CA ILE A 109 13.69 -27.02 -0.62
C ILE A 109 12.70 -27.41 -1.73
N PHE A 110 12.26 -26.46 -2.54
CA PHE A 110 11.36 -26.72 -3.67
C PHE A 110 11.99 -27.64 -4.72
N VAL A 111 13.27 -27.42 -5.06
CA VAL A 111 14.00 -28.27 -6.01
C VAL A 111 14.13 -29.70 -5.48
N VAL A 112 14.44 -29.89 -4.19
CA VAL A 112 14.52 -31.23 -3.57
C VAL A 112 13.14 -31.90 -3.53
N ALA A 113 12.08 -31.18 -3.19
CA ALA A 113 10.72 -31.71 -3.19
C ALA A 113 10.24 -32.12 -4.60
N PHE A 114 10.59 -31.34 -5.62
CA PHE A 114 10.27 -31.63 -7.02
C PHE A 114 11.03 -32.84 -7.57
N LEU A 115 12.33 -32.95 -7.28
CA LEU A 115 13.12 -34.15 -7.62
C LEU A 115 12.59 -35.40 -6.91
N GLY A 116 12.20 -35.27 -5.63
CA GLY A 116 11.60 -36.36 -4.86
C GLY A 116 10.27 -36.84 -5.45
N SER A 117 9.39 -35.93 -5.88
CA SER A 117 8.09 -36.29 -6.47
C SER A 117 8.24 -36.93 -7.86
N LEU A 118 9.20 -36.48 -8.66
CA LEU A 118 9.53 -37.10 -9.96
C LEU A 118 10.03 -38.54 -9.80
N MET A 119 10.91 -38.79 -8.84
CA MET A 119 11.42 -40.15 -8.56
C MET A 119 10.33 -41.07 -8.00
N GLY A 120 9.50 -40.57 -7.09
CA GLY A 120 8.36 -41.32 -6.57
C GLY A 120 7.34 -41.67 -7.64
N GLY A 121 7.03 -40.72 -8.54
CA GLY A 121 6.14 -40.95 -9.69
C GLY A 121 6.69 -42.01 -10.64
N ALA A 122 7.99 -41.97 -10.95
CA ALA A 122 8.63 -42.96 -11.81
C ALA A 122 8.58 -44.38 -11.23
N LEU A 123 8.81 -44.53 -9.91
CA LEU A 123 8.72 -45.81 -9.22
C LEU A 123 7.32 -46.42 -9.27
N ILE A 124 6.29 -45.60 -9.04
CA ILE A 124 4.88 -46.05 -9.13
C ILE A 124 4.54 -46.49 -10.55
N LEU A 125 5.03 -45.76 -11.56
CA LEU A 125 4.77 -46.08 -12.96
C LEU A 125 5.46 -47.39 -13.39
N ILE A 126 6.69 -47.63 -12.91
CA ILE A 126 7.41 -48.89 -13.13
C ILE A 126 6.68 -50.05 -12.44
N LEU A 127 6.25 -49.87 -11.19
CA LEU A 127 5.51 -50.90 -10.46
C LEU A 127 4.17 -51.23 -11.13
N TYR A 128 3.45 -50.20 -11.60
CA TYR A 128 2.20 -50.37 -12.34
C TYR A 128 2.43 -51.13 -13.65
N LEU A 129 3.48 -50.82 -14.41
CA LEU A 129 3.82 -51.54 -15.64
C LEU A 129 4.22 -53.00 -15.36
N LEU A 130 4.95 -53.27 -14.27
CA LEU A 130 5.29 -54.62 -13.83
C LEU A 130 4.05 -55.45 -13.48
N ILE A 131 3.13 -54.89 -12.67
CA ILE A 131 1.86 -55.55 -12.32
C ILE A 131 1.03 -55.81 -13.57
N LYS A 132 0.91 -54.81 -14.45
CA LYS A 132 0.18 -54.93 -15.71
C LYS A 132 0.79 -56.00 -16.61
N PHE A 133 2.10 -56.10 -16.70
CA PHE A 133 2.80 -57.12 -17.50
C PHE A 133 2.62 -58.54 -16.93
N LEU A 134 2.59 -58.67 -15.59
CA LEU A 134 2.36 -59.96 -14.92
C LEU A 134 0.90 -60.42 -15.00
N THR A 135 -0.06 -59.50 -15.08
CA THR A 135 -1.50 -59.81 -15.12
C THR A 135 -1.99 -60.08 -16.56
N ASN A 136 -1.24 -59.63 -17.58
CA ASN A 136 -1.55 -59.85 -19.00
C ASN A 136 -0.88 -61.11 -19.58
N LYS A 137 -0.54 -62.08 -18.73
CA LYS A 137 0.04 -63.39 -19.08
C LYS A 137 -0.88 -64.49 -18.58
#